data_AF-A0A936ZWK8-F1
#
_entry.id   AF-A0A936ZWK8-F1
#
_cell.length_a   1.000
_cell.length_b   1.000
_cell.length_c   1.000
_cell.angle_alpha   90.00
_cell.angle_beta   90.00
_cell.angle_gamma   90.00
#
_symmetry.space_group_name_H-M   'P 1'
#
loop_
_entity.id
_entity.type
_entity.pdbx_description
1 polymer ?
#
loop_
_entity_poly.entity_id
_entity_poly.type
_entity_poly.pdbx_seq_one_letter_code
_entity_poly.pdbx_strand_id
1 'polypeptide(L)'
;MAAAHQAQAGRLAELWHRLAGQHVALGCSCTMSGISVTLEDFERDIADFLLAESQRLGQQRVAAFLESPGPLSGQPQAVRATLARLQAGEADDEVSDWLLTRLTRTIESYAALHGPAPEAPLLGGSSAWRKGYRS
;
A
#
# COMPACT_ATOMS: atom_id res chain seq x y z
N MET A 1 -5.74 -12.07 -16.72
CA MET A 1 -5.22 -11.97 -15.34
C MET A 1 -5.81 -10.78 -14.59
N ALA A 2 -6.18 -9.69 -15.27
CA ALA A 2 -7.01 -8.57 -14.79
C ALA A 2 -7.90 -8.81 -13.54
N ALA A 3 -8.82 -9.78 -13.56
CA ALA A 3 -9.72 -10.02 -12.40
C ALA A 3 -8.97 -10.39 -11.10
N ALA A 4 -7.83 -11.08 -11.20
CA ALA A 4 -6.98 -11.42 -10.05
C ALA A 4 -6.25 -10.17 -9.52
N HIS A 5 -5.73 -9.32 -10.41
CA HIS A 5 -5.10 -8.04 -10.04
C HIS A 5 -6.10 -7.11 -9.33
N GLN A 6 -7.30 -6.98 -9.87
CA GLN A 6 -8.36 -6.14 -9.29
C GLN A 6 -8.76 -6.64 -7.89
N ALA A 7 -8.91 -7.96 -7.72
CA ALA A 7 -9.20 -8.56 -6.42
C ALA A 7 -8.04 -8.36 -5.42
N GLN A 8 -6.79 -8.45 -5.85
CA GLN A 8 -5.63 -8.18 -5.00
C GLN A 8 -5.54 -6.70 -4.61
N ALA A 9 -5.76 -5.78 -5.56
CA ALA A 9 -5.81 -4.35 -5.31
C ALA A 9 -6.87 -4.00 -4.27
N GLY A 10 -8.08 -4.56 -4.39
CA GLY A 10 -9.16 -4.38 -3.41
C GLY A 10 -8.78 -4.88 -2.01
N ARG A 11 -8.17 -6.07 -1.90
CA ARG A 11 -7.69 -6.59 -0.60
C ARG A 11 -6.61 -5.70 0.03
N LEU A 12 -5.66 -5.21 -0.76
CA LEU A 12 -4.62 -4.30 -0.29
C LEU A 12 -5.21 -2.94 0.12
N ALA A 13 -6.20 -2.43 -0.61
CA ALA A 13 -6.88 -1.18 -0.28
C ALA A 13 -7.59 -1.28 1.08
N GLU A 14 -8.29 -2.39 1.33
CA GLU A 14 -8.91 -2.63 2.64
C GLU A 14 -7.88 -2.76 3.77
N LEU A 15 -6.80 -3.50 3.56
CA LEU A 15 -5.74 -3.66 4.55
C LEU A 15 -5.10 -2.31 4.88
N TRP A 16 -4.73 -1.56 3.84
CA TRP A 16 -4.15 -0.23 3.98
C TRP A 16 -5.10 0.74 4.69
N HIS A 17 -6.38 0.76 4.32
CA HIS A 17 -7.39 1.60 4.96
C HIS A 17 -7.50 1.33 6.47
N ARG A 18 -7.47 0.05 6.89
CA ARG A 18 -7.53 -0.33 8.31
C ARG A 18 -6.26 0.07 9.06
N LEU A 19 -5.08 -0.20 8.49
CA LEU A 19 -3.78 0.16 9.10
C LEU A 19 -3.63 1.68 9.26
N ALA A 20 -3.95 2.42 8.19
CA ALA A 20 -3.95 3.88 8.17
C ALA A 20 -4.93 4.48 9.20
N GLY A 21 -6.13 3.91 9.31
CA GLY A 21 -7.13 4.32 10.30
C GLY A 21 -6.69 4.04 11.75
N GLN A 22 -6.01 2.91 12.00
CA GLN A 22 -5.47 2.55 13.31
C GLN A 22 -4.31 3.46 13.72
N HIS A 23 -3.44 3.87 12.79
CA HIS A 23 -2.32 4.75 13.09
C HIS A 23 -2.78 6.15 13.53
N VAL A 24 -3.85 6.67 12.90
CA VAL A 24 -4.48 7.94 13.26
C VAL A 24 -5.28 7.83 14.57
N ALA A 25 -6.00 6.73 14.79
CA ALA A 25 -6.85 6.55 15.97
C ALA A 25 -6.09 6.21 17.26
N LEU A 26 -4.95 5.52 17.16
CA LEU A 26 -4.11 5.17 18.32
C LEU A 26 -3.11 6.28 18.70
N GLY A 27 -3.13 7.42 18.01
CA GLY A 27 -2.25 8.55 18.30
C GLY A 27 -0.77 8.14 18.30
N CYS A 28 -0.40 7.18 17.45
CA CYS A 28 1.00 6.77 17.32
C CYS A 28 1.70 7.87 16.53
N SER A 29 2.05 8.96 17.22
CA SER A 29 3.13 9.81 16.75
C SER A 29 4.35 8.91 16.77
N CYS A 30 4.81 8.46 15.60
CA CYS A 30 6.21 8.08 15.46
C CYS A 30 7.02 9.36 15.62
N THR A 31 7.10 9.92 16.84
CA THR A 31 7.94 11.05 17.20
C THR A 31 9.38 10.56 17.26
N MET A 32 9.91 10.14 16.12
CA MET A 32 11.36 10.08 15.95
C MET A 32 11.80 11.51 15.67
N SER A 33 12.32 12.18 16.70
CA SER A 33 12.94 13.53 16.63
C SER A 33 12.00 14.76 16.63
N GLY A 34 10.74 14.65 17.09
CA GLY A 34 9.85 15.82 17.27
C GLY A 34 9.10 16.28 16.02
N ILE A 35 9.14 15.49 14.94
CA ILE A 35 8.34 15.69 13.72
C ILE A 35 7.12 14.78 13.80
N SER A 36 5.91 15.33 13.66
CA SER A 36 4.69 14.54 13.49
C SER A 36 4.53 14.21 12.01
N VAL A 37 4.70 12.94 11.63
CA VAL A 37 4.45 12.47 10.26
C VAL A 37 2.96 12.17 10.12
N THR A 38 2.32 12.72 9.10
CA THR A 38 0.91 12.41 8.81
C THR A 38 0.80 11.14 7.96
N LEU A 39 -0.39 10.55 7.93
CA LEU A 39 -0.68 9.45 6.99
C LEU A 39 -0.41 9.86 5.53
N GLU A 40 -0.72 11.11 5.18
CA GLU A 40 -0.57 11.64 3.82
C GLU A 40 0.91 11.72 3.42
N ASP A 41 1.79 12.10 4.36
CA ASP A 41 3.24 12.10 4.16
C ASP A 41 3.74 10.68 3.91
N PHE A 42 3.25 9.70 4.66
CA PHE A 42 3.66 8.31 4.49
C PHE A 42 3.14 7.69 3.18
N GLU A 43 1.91 7.99 2.77
CA GLU A 43 1.39 7.57 1.46
C GLU A 43 2.23 8.18 0.33
N ARG A 44 2.67 9.43 0.49
CA ARG A 44 3.55 10.08 -0.46
C ARG A 44 4.93 9.42 -0.51
N ASP A 45 5.54 9.12 0.63
CA ASP A 45 6.84 8.44 0.70
C ASP A 45 6.83 7.09 -0.02
N ILE A 46 5.76 6.30 0.13
CA ILE A 46 5.60 5.04 -0.60
C ILE A 46 5.50 5.30 -2.10
N ALA A 47 4.67 6.25 -2.52
CA ALA A 47 4.47 6.55 -3.93
C ALA A 47 5.75 7.09 -4.59
N ASP A 48 6.47 7.98 -3.90
CA ASP A 48 7.76 8.52 -4.34
C ASP A 48 8.82 7.41 -4.45
N PHE A 49 8.86 6.49 -3.48
CA PHE A 49 9.73 5.32 -3.54
C PHE A 49 9.43 4.45 -4.78
N LEU A 50 8.16 4.14 -5.04
CA LEU A 50 7.73 3.35 -6.20
C LEU A 50 8.09 4.06 -7.52
N LEU A 51 7.89 5.38 -7.58
CA LEU A 51 8.25 6.19 -8.75
C LEU A 51 9.76 6.15 -8.99
N ALA A 52 10.57 6.47 -7.99
CA ALA A 52 12.03 6.45 -8.09
C ALA A 52 12.56 5.06 -8.47
N GLU A 53 12.01 3.99 -7.89
CA GLU A 53 12.41 2.63 -8.23
C GLU A 53 12.03 2.27 -9.67
N SER A 54 10.82 2.64 -10.11
CA SER A 54 10.38 2.39 -11.48
C SER A 54 11.28 3.09 -12.49
N GLN A 55 11.65 4.34 -12.26
CA GLN A 55 12.56 5.12 -13.10
C GLN A 55 13.95 4.48 -13.14
N ARG A 56 14.50 4.11 -11.97
CA ARG A 56 15.80 3.46 -11.84
C ARG A 56 15.87 2.12 -12.59
N LEU A 57 14.77 1.36 -12.61
CA LEU A 57 14.68 0.07 -13.29
C LEU A 57 14.20 0.17 -14.75
N GLY A 58 14.00 1.37 -15.29
CA GLY A 58 13.54 1.60 -16.66
C GLY A 58 12.07 1.22 -16.90
N GLN A 59 11.27 1.12 -15.85
CA GLN A 59 9.85 0.75 -15.88
C GLN A 59 8.98 1.96 -16.23
N GLN A 60 9.15 2.49 -17.45
CA GLN A 60 8.55 3.75 -17.89
C GLN A 60 7.01 3.73 -17.86
N ARG A 61 6.39 2.58 -18.14
CA ARG A 61 4.92 2.44 -18.08
C ARG A 61 4.39 2.59 -16.64
N VAL A 62 5.13 2.06 -15.67
CA VAL A 62 4.77 2.20 -14.25
C VAL A 62 4.94 3.64 -13.80
N ALA A 63 6.06 4.29 -14.14
CA ALA A 63 6.29 5.69 -13.82
C ALA A 63 5.18 6.58 -14.39
N ALA A 64 4.87 6.41 -15.67
CA ALA A 64 3.78 7.13 -16.35
C ALA A 64 2.42 6.87 -15.71
N PHE A 65 2.13 5.64 -15.27
CA PHE A 65 0.90 5.31 -14.57
C PHE A 65 0.78 6.03 -13.22
N LEU A 66 1.86 6.08 -12.43
CA LEU A 66 1.90 6.76 -11.13
C LEU A 66 1.73 8.28 -11.26
N GLU A 67 2.32 8.88 -12.30
CA GLU A 67 2.28 10.32 -12.55
C GLU A 67 1.05 10.79 -13.32
N SER A 68 0.25 9.88 -13.90
CA SER A 68 -0.90 10.27 -14.75
C SER A 68 -1.95 11.15 -14.06
N PRO A 69 -2.22 11.04 -12.75
CA PRO A 69 -3.13 11.96 -12.05
C PRO A 69 -2.52 13.35 -11.81
N GLY A 70 -1.21 13.51 -12.02
CA GLY A 70 -0.43 14.70 -11.71
C GLY A 70 0.78 14.38 -10.80
N PRO A 71 1.56 15.40 -10.40
CA PRO A 71 2.72 15.22 -9.53
C PRO A 71 2.34 14.60 -8.18
N LEU A 72 3.12 13.63 -7.68
CA LEU A 72 2.87 12.96 -6.40
C LEU A 72 2.84 13.92 -5.20
N SER A 73 3.56 15.05 -5.28
CA SER A 73 3.55 16.10 -4.27
C SER A 73 2.16 16.74 -4.05
N GLY A 74 1.27 16.66 -5.04
CA GLY A 74 -0.11 17.12 -4.96
C GLY A 74 -1.12 16.02 -4.60
N GLN A 75 -0.68 14.78 -4.34
CA GLN A 75 -1.53 13.62 -4.12
C GLN A 75 -1.47 13.17 -2.65
N PRO A 76 -2.35 13.66 -1.75
CA PRO A 76 -2.32 13.30 -0.33
C PRO A 76 -2.69 11.83 -0.04
N GLN A 77 -3.33 11.15 -1.00
CA GLN A 77 -3.77 9.75 -0.87
C GLN A 77 -3.22 8.90 -2.02
N ALA A 78 -1.95 9.09 -2.36
CA ALA A 78 -1.33 8.52 -3.56
C ALA A 78 -1.41 6.98 -3.60
N VAL A 79 -1.23 6.30 -2.47
CA VAL A 79 -1.30 4.82 -2.40
C VAL A 79 -2.75 4.36 -2.59
N ARG A 80 -3.71 5.00 -1.93
CA ARG A 80 -5.14 4.67 -2.09
C ARG A 80 -5.61 4.90 -3.51
N ALA A 81 -5.24 6.03 -4.11
CA ALA A 81 -5.57 6.36 -5.48
C ALA A 81 -4.98 5.33 -6.45
N THR A 82 -3.72 4.94 -6.26
CA THR A 82 -3.06 3.90 -7.06
C THR A 82 -3.81 2.56 -6.96
N LEU A 83 -4.14 2.11 -5.74
CA LEU A 83 -4.87 0.86 -5.52
C LEU A 83 -6.30 0.91 -6.11
N ALA A 84 -7.00 2.04 -6.00
CA ALA A 84 -8.32 2.22 -6.59
C ALA A 84 -8.30 2.09 -8.11
N ARG A 85 -7.30 2.69 -8.77
CA ARG A 85 -7.12 2.62 -10.23
C ARG A 85 -6.74 1.22 -10.70
N LEU A 86 -5.87 0.53 -9.94
CA LEU A 86 -5.56 -0.88 -10.18
C LEU A 86 -6.80 -1.77 -10.04
N GLN A 87 -7.64 -1.50 -9.03
CA GLN A 87 -8.92 -2.19 -8.84
C GLN A 87 -9.93 -1.89 -9.95
N ALA A 88 -9.94 -0.69 -10.50
CA ALA A 88 -10.76 -0.31 -11.65
C ALA A 88 -10.24 -0.91 -12.98
N GLY A 89 -9.07 -1.55 -12.98
CA GLY A 89 -8.46 -2.12 -14.18
C GLY A 89 -7.87 -1.07 -15.13
N GLU A 90 -7.48 0.09 -14.61
CA GLU A 90 -6.89 1.18 -15.41
C GLU A 90 -5.43 0.93 -15.80
N ALA A 91 -4.80 -0.10 -15.24
CA ALA A 91 -3.45 -0.52 -15.57
C ALA A 91 -3.46 -1.79 -16.43
N ASP A 92 -2.47 -1.92 -17.31
CA ASP A 92 -2.20 -3.20 -17.97
C ASP A 92 -1.67 -4.26 -16.98
N ASP A 93 -1.58 -5.51 -17.44
CA ASP A 93 -1.17 -6.64 -16.60
C ASP A 93 0.29 -6.47 -16.09
N GLU A 94 1.20 -5.89 -16.89
CA GLU A 94 2.61 -5.70 -16.51
C GLU A 94 2.77 -4.64 -15.42
N VAL A 95 2.10 -3.50 -15.58
CA VAL A 95 2.06 -2.43 -14.58
C VAL A 95 1.39 -2.92 -13.29
N SER A 96 0.30 -3.69 -13.43
CA SER A 96 -0.42 -4.27 -12.30
C SER A 96 0.46 -5.25 -11.51
N ASP A 97 1.11 -6.20 -12.18
CA ASP A 97 2.01 -7.18 -11.55
C ASP A 97 3.14 -6.48 -10.79
N TRP A 98 3.76 -5.48 -11.43
CA TRP A 98 4.88 -4.75 -10.85
C TRP A 98 4.49 -3.99 -9.58
N LEU A 99 3.37 -3.23 -9.65
CA LEU A 99 2.88 -2.41 -8.54
C LEU A 99 2.35 -3.28 -7.41
N LEU A 100 1.51 -4.27 -7.71
CA LEU A 100 0.90 -5.13 -6.70
C LEU A 100 1.94 -5.95 -5.95
N THR A 101 2.98 -6.46 -6.63
CA THR A 101 4.07 -7.20 -5.97
C THR A 101 4.77 -6.33 -4.91
N ARG A 102 5.01 -5.05 -5.21
CA ARG A 102 5.72 -4.14 -4.31
C ARG A 102 4.82 -3.60 -3.21
N LEU A 103 3.62 -3.17 -3.56
CA LEU A 103 2.62 -2.70 -2.60
C LEU A 103 2.26 -3.79 -1.59
N THR A 104 2.13 -5.05 -2.01
CA THR A 104 1.96 -6.19 -1.09
C THR A 104 3.10 -6.23 -0.07
N ARG A 105 4.36 -6.24 -0.52
CA ARG A 105 5.52 -6.30 0.39
C ARG A 105 5.57 -5.11 1.35
N THR A 106 5.34 -3.91 0.86
CA THR A 106 5.38 -2.67 1.67
C THR A 106 4.28 -2.68 2.72
N ILE A 107 3.03 -2.94 2.33
CA ILE A 107 1.87 -2.92 3.23
C ILE A 107 1.95 -4.06 4.25
N GLU A 108 2.35 -5.27 3.84
CA GLU A 108 2.51 -6.40 4.76
C GLU A 108 3.66 -6.18 5.75
N SER A 109 4.79 -5.62 5.30
CA SER A 109 5.90 -5.25 6.20
C SER A 109 5.44 -4.23 7.23
N TYR A 110 4.63 -3.25 6.82
CA TYR A 110 4.06 -2.27 7.73
C TYR A 110 3.10 -2.92 8.73
N ALA A 111 2.22 -3.80 8.25
CA ALA A 111 1.30 -4.57 9.08
C ALA A 111 2.03 -5.47 10.09
N ALA A 112 3.19 -6.02 9.76
CA ALA A 112 3.98 -6.82 10.69
C ALA A 112 4.60 -5.98 11.83
N LEU A 113 4.94 -4.72 11.56
CA LEU A 113 5.52 -3.79 12.53
C LEU A 113 4.49 -3.10 13.42
N HIS A 114 3.27 -2.88 12.90
CA HIS A 114 2.22 -2.10 13.57
C HIS A 114 0.91 -2.84 13.80
N GLY A 115 0.79 -4.06 13.28
CA GLY A 115 -0.36 -4.92 13.55
C GLY A 115 -0.38 -5.37 15.01
N PRO A 116 -1.56 -5.71 15.55
CA PRO A 116 -1.62 -6.32 16.87
C PRO A 116 -0.72 -7.56 16.88
N ALA A 117 0.14 -7.66 17.89
CA ALA A 117 0.88 -8.89 18.15
C ALA A 117 -0.11 -10.07 18.11
N PRO A 118 0.25 -11.23 17.53
CA PRO A 118 -0.66 -12.37 17.40
C PRO A 118 -1.22 -12.90 18.74
N GLU A 119 -0.72 -12.39 19.87
CA GLU A 119 -1.18 -12.69 21.24
C GLU A 119 -2.26 -11.74 21.79
N ALA A 120 -2.63 -10.64 21.15
CA ALA A 120 -3.71 -9.79 21.65
C ALA A 120 -5.05 -10.44 21.32
N PRO A 121 -5.86 -10.89 22.32
CA PRO A 121 -7.15 -11.50 22.06
C PRO A 121 -8.14 -10.41 21.67
N LEU A 122 -8.06 -9.96 20.42
CA LEU A 122 -9.18 -9.32 19.75
C LEU A 122 -10.17 -10.44 19.45
N LEU A 123 -11.33 -10.36 20.10
CA LEU A 123 -12.54 -11.10 19.79
C LEU A 123 -12.70 -11.21 18.25
N GLY A 124 -12.30 -12.34 17.67
CA GLY A 124 -12.36 -12.58 16.22
C GLY A 124 -11.12 -13.20 15.60
N GLY A 125 -10.74 -14.41 16.05
CA GLY A 125 -10.01 -15.45 15.30
C GLY A 125 -8.84 -15.04 14.39
N SER A 126 -7.64 -14.99 14.95
CA SER A 126 -6.34 -14.77 14.28
C SER A 126 -5.82 -15.93 13.41
N SER A 127 -6.69 -16.82 12.93
CA SER A 127 -6.28 -17.98 12.10
C SER A 127 -6.38 -17.78 10.59
N ALA A 128 -6.95 -16.66 10.11
CA ALA A 128 -7.27 -16.48 8.70
C ALA A 128 -6.07 -16.06 7.80
N TRP A 129 -5.02 -15.45 8.36
CA TRP A 129 -4.02 -14.77 7.52
C TRP A 129 -2.80 -15.62 7.13
N ARG A 130 -2.54 -16.74 7.82
CA ARG A 130 -1.30 -17.53 7.62
C ARG A 130 -1.40 -18.72 6.67
N LYS A 131 -2.56 -19.01 6.09
CA LYS A 131 -2.77 -20.28 5.35
C LYS A 131 -2.71 -20.19 3.81
N GLY A 132 -2.11 -19.12 3.27
CA GLY A 132 -2.24 -18.77 1.86
C GLY A 132 -1.05 -18.96 0.93
N TYR A 133 0.15 -19.38 1.35
CA TYR A 133 1.29 -19.49 0.43
C TYR A 133 2.29 -20.59 0.82
N ARG A 134 1.95 -21.84 0.52
CA ARG A 134 2.90 -22.91 0.15
C ARG A 134 2.19 -23.89 -0.78
N SER A 135 2.57 -23.85 -2.05
CA SER A 135 2.52 -24.98 -2.99
C SER A 135 3.84 -25.00 -3.71
#